data_AF-A0A8C5G983-F1
#
_entry.id   AF-A0A8C5G983-F1
#
_cell.length_a   1.000
_cell.length_b   1.000
_cell.length_c   1.000
_cell.angle_alpha   90.00
_cell.angle_beta   90.00
_cell.angle_gamma   90.00
#
_symmetry.space_group_name_H-M   'P 1'
#
loop_
_entity.id
_entity.type
_entity.pdbx_description
1 polymer ?
#
loop_
_entity_poly.entity_id
_entity_poly.type
_entity_poly.pdbx_seq_one_letter_code
_entity_poly.pdbx_strand_id
1 'polypeptide(L)'
;METQLMERISVERTLAIIKPDAVHKAEEIEDVILKSGFTVLQKRKLKLNPEQCCDFYAHQYGKDFFPNLTLYMSSGPIIVFSLARDNAIAHWKSIIGPANITKARETHPECLRAKYGTSGLKNAVHGSESFNEAVREIKFMFPNSVMEPFPSEEANEEYLNKYVKPTLLPGLTELCKEKPLNPCIWLAEWLLKNDPNNPKICEESS
;
A
#
# COMPACT_ATOMS: atom_id res chain seq x y z
N MET A 1 27.69 27.44 -14.79
CA MET A 1 28.10 26.06 -14.51
C MET A 1 26.81 25.29 -14.28
N GLU A 2 26.33 24.62 -15.33
CA GLU A 2 25.12 23.81 -15.26
C GLU A 2 25.39 22.64 -14.31
N THR A 3 24.64 22.59 -13.21
CA THR A 3 24.60 21.43 -12.34
C THR A 3 23.97 20.31 -13.17
N GLN A 4 24.82 19.45 -13.73
CA GLN A 4 24.40 18.22 -14.39
C GLN A 4 23.66 17.40 -13.33
N LEU A 5 22.33 17.51 -13.31
CA LEU A 5 21.44 16.64 -12.56
C LEU A 5 21.80 15.22 -12.99
N MET A 6 22.54 14.49 -12.15
CA MET A 6 22.62 13.04 -12.29
C MET A 6 21.18 12.55 -12.36
N GLU A 7 20.75 12.04 -13.51
CA GLU A 7 19.48 11.32 -13.61
C GLU A 7 19.51 10.28 -12.51
N ARG A 8 18.69 10.48 -11.46
CA ARG A 8 18.53 9.49 -10.41
C ARG A 8 17.99 8.25 -11.09
N ILE A 9 18.81 7.21 -11.18
CA ILE A 9 18.40 5.88 -11.61
C ILE A 9 17.49 5.32 -10.50
N SER A 10 16.20 5.67 -10.53
CA SER A 10 15.21 5.10 -9.63
C SER A 10 14.57 3.89 -10.30
N VAL A 11 14.85 2.70 -9.79
CA VAL A 11 14.20 1.47 -10.26
C VAL A 11 12.76 1.46 -9.75
N GLU A 12 11.78 1.36 -10.66
CA GLU A 12 10.35 1.34 -10.31
C GLU A 12 10.03 0.11 -9.45
N ARG A 13 9.10 0.31 -8.50
CA ARG A 13 8.65 -0.75 -7.59
C ARG A 13 7.15 -0.99 -7.76
N THR A 14 6.73 -2.24 -7.63
CA THR A 14 5.33 -2.64 -7.63
C THR A 14 5.04 -3.59 -6.48
N LEU A 15 3.79 -3.59 -6.00
CA LEU A 15 3.30 -4.65 -5.15
C LEU A 15 2.86 -5.83 -6.03
N ALA A 16 3.16 -7.04 -5.58
CA ALA A 16 2.53 -8.27 -6.06
C ALA A 16 1.94 -9.05 -4.88
N ILE A 17 0.72 -9.57 -5.04
CA ILE A 17 0.11 -10.45 -4.04
C ILE A 17 -0.32 -11.74 -4.74
N ILE A 18 0.03 -12.87 -4.14
CA ILE A 18 -0.58 -14.17 -4.40
C ILE A 18 -1.75 -14.32 -3.42
N LYS A 19 -2.96 -14.38 -3.99
CA LYS A 19 -4.23 -14.40 -3.27
C LYS A 19 -4.51 -15.78 -2.65
N PRO A 20 -5.48 -15.92 -1.72
CA PRO A 20 -5.67 -17.14 -0.95
C PRO A 20 -5.90 -18.41 -1.80
N ASP A 21 -6.56 -18.29 -2.94
CA ASP A 21 -6.82 -19.38 -3.88
C ASP A 21 -5.54 -19.91 -4.56
N ALA A 22 -4.50 -19.10 -4.71
CA ALA A 22 -3.28 -19.47 -5.43
C ALA A 22 -2.06 -19.69 -4.52
N VAL A 23 -2.20 -19.61 -3.20
CA VAL A 23 -1.07 -19.84 -2.26
C VAL A 23 -0.47 -21.24 -2.41
N HIS A 24 -1.26 -22.24 -2.76
CA HIS A 24 -0.77 -23.59 -3.02
C HIS A 24 0.11 -23.70 -4.29
N LYS A 25 0.13 -22.65 -5.14
CA LYS A 25 0.96 -22.49 -6.33
C LYS A 25 2.04 -21.42 -6.18
N ALA A 26 2.33 -21.03 -4.93
CA ALA A 26 3.21 -19.90 -4.66
C ALA A 26 4.62 -20.05 -5.24
N GLU A 27 5.21 -21.24 -5.12
CA GLU A 27 6.56 -21.52 -5.64
C GLU A 27 6.61 -21.37 -7.16
N GLU A 28 5.62 -21.90 -7.89
CA GLU A 28 5.53 -21.75 -9.35
C GLU A 28 5.40 -20.28 -9.78
N ILE A 29 4.57 -19.51 -9.08
CA ILE A 29 4.34 -18.08 -9.38
C ILE A 29 5.59 -17.25 -9.06
N GLU A 30 6.28 -17.55 -7.96
CA GLU A 30 7.53 -16.89 -7.58
C GLU A 30 8.64 -17.19 -8.59
N ASP A 31 8.71 -18.43 -9.09
CA ASP A 31 9.58 -18.81 -10.20
C ASP A 31 9.33 -17.95 -11.45
N VAL A 32 8.06 -17.69 -11.79
CA VAL A 32 7.71 -16.80 -12.90
C VAL A 32 8.16 -15.37 -12.62
N ILE A 33 7.99 -14.85 -11.40
CA ILE A 33 8.46 -13.51 -11.01
C ILE A 33 9.97 -13.40 -11.22
N LEU A 34 10.75 -14.37 -10.72
CA LEU A 34 12.20 -14.38 -10.82
C LEU A 34 12.67 -14.51 -12.27
N LYS A 35 12.13 -15.47 -13.02
CA LYS A 35 12.46 -15.68 -14.45
C LYS A 35 12.07 -14.50 -15.33
N SER A 36 11.07 -13.73 -14.92
CA SER A 36 10.70 -12.52 -15.65
C SER A 36 11.76 -11.43 -15.51
N GLY A 37 12.62 -11.47 -14.49
CA GLY A 37 13.67 -10.47 -14.25
C GLY A 37 13.34 -9.45 -13.17
N PHE A 38 12.39 -9.75 -12.27
CA PHE A 38 12.17 -8.93 -11.08
C PHE A 38 13.20 -9.22 -10.00
N THR A 39 13.61 -8.17 -9.30
CA THR A 39 14.27 -8.30 -8.00
C THR A 39 13.22 -8.31 -6.90
N VAL A 40 13.20 -9.36 -6.07
CA VAL A 40 12.35 -9.40 -4.87
C VAL A 40 13.05 -8.61 -3.76
N LEU A 41 12.55 -7.43 -3.45
CA LEU A 41 13.09 -6.60 -2.36
C LEU A 41 12.64 -7.13 -1.00
N GLN A 42 11.37 -7.49 -0.90
CA GLN A 42 10.76 -8.00 0.32
C GLN A 42 9.69 -9.02 -0.02
N LYS A 43 9.54 -10.02 0.86
CA LYS A 43 8.52 -11.07 0.77
C LYS A 43 7.98 -11.35 2.15
N ARG A 44 6.68 -11.51 2.29
CA ARG A 44 6.06 -12.01 3.53
C ARG A 44 4.78 -12.79 3.28
N LYS A 45 4.49 -13.75 4.14
CA LYS A 45 3.20 -14.45 4.20
C LYS A 45 2.42 -13.92 5.40
N LEU A 46 1.17 -13.52 5.18
CA LEU A 46 0.30 -13.03 6.25
C LEU A 46 -1.16 -13.37 5.98
N LYS A 47 -2.03 -13.11 6.96
CA LYS A 47 -3.48 -13.12 6.79
C LYS A 47 -4.01 -11.78 7.27
N LEU A 48 -4.70 -11.06 6.39
CA LEU A 48 -5.39 -9.81 6.76
C LEU A 48 -6.73 -10.15 7.40
N ASN A 49 -7.12 -9.37 8.40
CA ASN A 49 -8.49 -9.40 8.91
C ASN A 49 -9.44 -8.61 7.96
N PRO A 50 -10.76 -8.73 8.10
CA PRO A 50 -11.71 -8.03 7.23
C PRO A 50 -11.55 -6.51 7.21
N GLU A 51 -11.27 -5.88 8.36
CA GLU A 51 -11.05 -4.44 8.49
C GLU A 51 -9.82 -3.98 7.70
N GLN A 52 -8.69 -4.67 7.87
CA GLN A 52 -7.47 -4.41 7.09
C GLN A 52 -7.68 -4.62 5.59
N CYS A 53 -8.50 -5.60 5.19
CA CYS A 53 -8.89 -5.76 3.79
C CYS A 53 -9.72 -4.59 3.28
N CYS A 54 -10.66 -4.08 4.08
CA CYS A 54 -11.43 -2.89 3.75
C CYS A 54 -10.51 -1.67 3.55
N ASP A 55 -9.57 -1.45 4.46
CA ASP A 55 -8.60 -0.35 4.37
C ASP A 55 -7.72 -0.47 3.12
N PHE A 56 -7.19 -1.66 2.86
CA PHE A 56 -6.35 -1.92 1.68
C PHE A 56 -7.10 -1.65 0.37
N TYR A 57 -8.38 -2.05 0.30
CA TYR A 57 -9.23 -1.87 -0.88
C TYR A 57 -10.12 -0.64 -0.81
N ALA A 58 -9.85 0.35 0.05
CA ALA A 58 -10.74 1.50 0.26
C ALA A 58 -11.09 2.27 -1.03
N HIS A 59 -10.18 2.30 -2.01
CA HIS A 59 -10.41 2.91 -3.33
C HIS A 59 -11.47 2.18 -4.19
N GLN A 60 -11.87 0.97 -3.80
CA GLN A 60 -12.95 0.19 -4.42
C GLN A 60 -14.28 0.30 -3.64
N TYR A 61 -14.32 1.11 -2.57
CA TYR A 61 -15.54 1.33 -1.80
C TYR A 61 -16.68 1.84 -2.68
N GLY A 62 -17.90 1.38 -2.38
CA GLY A 62 -19.10 1.71 -3.15
C GLY A 62 -19.34 0.84 -4.40
N LYS A 63 -18.40 -0.06 -4.77
CA LYS A 63 -18.63 -1.04 -5.83
C LYS A 63 -19.36 -2.27 -5.28
N ASP A 64 -20.29 -2.83 -6.06
CA ASP A 64 -21.12 -3.98 -5.65
C ASP A 64 -20.31 -5.20 -5.19
N PHE A 65 -19.12 -5.41 -5.76
CA PHE A 65 -18.25 -6.53 -5.42
C PHE A 65 -17.34 -6.27 -4.20
N PHE A 66 -17.29 -5.05 -3.65
CA PHE A 66 -16.36 -4.66 -2.58
C PHE A 66 -16.52 -5.52 -1.31
N PRO A 67 -17.72 -5.75 -0.76
CA PRO A 67 -17.88 -6.59 0.44
C PRO A 67 -17.39 -8.03 0.21
N ASN A 68 -17.65 -8.57 -0.99
CA ASN A 68 -17.21 -9.92 -1.34
C ASN A 68 -15.69 -9.99 -1.55
N LEU A 69 -15.08 -8.94 -2.08
CA LEU A 69 -13.63 -8.84 -2.26
C LEU A 69 -12.92 -8.84 -0.90
N THR A 70 -13.39 -8.03 0.06
CA THR A 70 -12.76 -7.94 1.38
C THR A 70 -12.92 -9.24 2.18
N LEU A 71 -14.11 -9.84 2.15
CA LEU A 71 -14.36 -11.14 2.77
C LEU A 71 -13.46 -12.23 2.19
N TYR A 72 -13.37 -12.31 0.86
CA TYR A 72 -12.51 -13.29 0.20
C TYR A 72 -11.02 -13.06 0.52
N MET A 73 -10.52 -11.83 0.47
CA MET A 73 -9.11 -11.55 0.75
C MET A 73 -8.73 -11.82 2.21
N SER A 74 -9.69 -11.75 3.14
CA SER A 74 -9.51 -12.12 4.55
C SER A 74 -9.71 -13.61 4.85
N SER A 75 -10.16 -14.41 3.88
CA SER A 75 -10.55 -15.81 4.11
C SER A 75 -9.36 -16.74 4.40
N GLY A 76 -8.15 -16.35 4.01
CA GLY A 76 -6.96 -17.20 4.11
C GLY A 76 -5.66 -16.40 4.04
N PRO A 77 -4.51 -17.08 4.17
CA PRO A 77 -3.22 -16.43 4.02
C PRO A 77 -3.02 -15.93 2.58
N ILE A 78 -2.21 -14.89 2.45
CA ILE A 78 -1.70 -14.34 1.20
C ILE A 78 -0.17 -14.31 1.27
N ILE A 79 0.48 -14.26 0.10
CA ILE A 79 1.92 -14.00 0.00
C ILE A 79 2.11 -12.69 -0.75
N VAL A 80 2.86 -11.78 -0.16
CA VAL A 80 3.05 -10.43 -0.66
C VAL A 80 4.51 -10.21 -0.97
N PHE A 81 4.77 -9.57 -2.11
CA PHE A 81 6.09 -9.19 -2.57
C PHE A 81 6.14 -7.68 -2.85
N SER A 82 7.26 -7.06 -2.47
CA SER A 82 7.70 -5.80 -3.07
C SER A 82 8.73 -6.15 -4.15
N LEU A 83 8.41 -5.83 -5.39
CA LEU A 83 9.21 -6.16 -6.56
C LEU A 83 9.83 -4.89 -7.14
N ALA A 84 11.06 -4.99 -7.64
CA ALA A 84 11.77 -3.92 -8.33
C ALA A 84 12.22 -4.34 -9.73
N ARG A 85 12.02 -3.44 -10.70
CA ARG A 85 12.42 -3.57 -12.10
C ARG A 85 12.21 -2.23 -12.82
N ASP A 86 12.90 -2.01 -13.94
CA ASP A 86 12.50 -0.98 -14.90
C ASP A 86 11.09 -1.26 -15.43
N ASN A 87 10.19 -0.28 -15.36
CA ASN A 87 8.77 -0.42 -15.69
C ASN A 87 8.08 -1.59 -14.95
N ALA A 88 8.45 -1.81 -13.67
CA ALA A 88 7.94 -2.88 -12.83
C ALA A 88 6.42 -3.05 -12.86
N ILE A 89 5.66 -1.94 -12.80
CA ILE A 89 4.20 -1.97 -12.73
C ILE A 89 3.63 -2.48 -14.05
N ALA A 90 4.04 -1.88 -15.16
CA ALA A 90 3.58 -2.27 -16.49
C ALA A 90 4.00 -3.71 -16.82
N HIS A 91 5.22 -4.10 -16.45
CA HIS A 91 5.71 -5.45 -16.69
C HIS A 91 4.96 -6.48 -15.86
N TRP A 92 4.71 -6.21 -14.58
CA TRP A 92 3.92 -7.13 -13.73
C TRP A 92 2.49 -7.28 -14.25
N LYS A 93 1.87 -6.17 -14.67
CA LYS A 93 0.54 -6.18 -15.30
C LYS A 93 0.48 -7.03 -16.56
N SER A 94 1.54 -7.01 -17.39
CA SER A 94 1.63 -7.84 -18.59
C SER A 94 1.69 -9.34 -18.25
N ILE A 95 2.39 -9.72 -17.17
CA ILE A 95 2.53 -11.11 -16.73
C ILE A 95 1.24 -11.64 -16.09
N ILE A 96 0.56 -10.82 -15.29
CA ILE A 96 -0.68 -11.25 -14.63
C ILE A 96 -1.88 -11.22 -15.58
N GLY A 97 -1.87 -10.36 -16.60
CA GLY A 97 -2.94 -10.24 -17.59
C GLY A 97 -4.24 -9.61 -17.05
N PRO A 98 -5.33 -9.62 -17.84
CA PRO A 98 -6.61 -8.99 -17.48
C PRO A 98 -7.23 -9.53 -16.19
N ALA A 99 -7.86 -8.66 -15.38
CA ALA A 99 -8.49 -9.05 -14.12
C ALA A 99 -9.67 -10.04 -14.31
N ASN A 100 -10.40 -9.91 -15.42
CA ASN A 100 -11.43 -10.87 -15.82
C ASN A 100 -10.75 -12.10 -16.43
N ILE A 101 -10.94 -13.26 -15.80
CA ILE A 101 -10.27 -14.51 -16.17
C ILE A 101 -10.71 -15.03 -17.53
N THR A 102 -11.98 -14.87 -17.91
CA THR A 102 -12.46 -15.26 -19.24
C THR A 102 -11.72 -14.48 -20.32
N LYS A 103 -11.67 -13.15 -20.17
CA LYS A 103 -10.88 -12.29 -21.07
C LYS A 103 -9.39 -12.64 -21.03
N ALA A 104 -8.85 -12.95 -19.86
CA ALA A 104 -7.45 -13.36 -19.72
C ALA A 104 -7.15 -14.64 -20.51
N ARG A 105 -8.01 -15.66 -20.42
CA ARG A 105 -7.86 -16.92 -21.17
C ARG A 105 -8.00 -16.71 -22.68
N GLU A 106 -8.90 -15.84 -23.11
CA GLU A 106 -9.12 -15.54 -24.53
C GLU A 106 -7.96 -14.75 -25.16
N THR A 107 -7.42 -13.76 -24.44
CA THR A 107 -6.49 -12.78 -25.02
C THR A 107 -5.03 -13.02 -24.63
N HIS A 108 -4.78 -13.61 -23.46
CA HIS A 108 -3.44 -13.83 -22.89
C HIS A 108 -3.40 -15.20 -22.18
N PRO A 109 -3.59 -16.32 -22.90
CA PRO A 109 -3.73 -17.65 -22.29
C PRO A 109 -2.54 -18.06 -21.40
N GLU A 110 -1.36 -17.47 -21.66
CA GLU A 110 -0.14 -17.75 -20.91
C GLU A 110 0.02 -16.94 -19.62
N CYS A 111 -0.83 -15.93 -19.38
CA CYS A 111 -0.73 -15.08 -18.19
C CYS A 111 -1.14 -15.80 -16.90
N LEU A 112 -0.69 -15.30 -15.75
CA LEU A 112 -0.94 -15.95 -14.45
C LEU A 112 -2.44 -16.04 -14.12
N ARG A 113 -3.24 -15.03 -14.46
CA ARG A 113 -4.70 -15.07 -14.22
C ARG A 113 -5.42 -16.12 -15.07
N ALA A 114 -4.94 -16.36 -16.29
CA ALA A 114 -5.50 -17.41 -17.15
C ALA A 114 -5.19 -18.81 -16.61
N LYS A 115 -3.95 -19.01 -16.15
CA LYS A 115 -3.43 -20.29 -15.63
C LYS A 115 -3.98 -20.67 -14.25
N TYR A 116 -4.03 -19.70 -13.33
CA TYR A 116 -4.30 -19.98 -11.91
C TYR A 116 -5.64 -19.43 -11.42
N GLY A 117 -6.25 -18.49 -12.14
CA GLY A 117 -7.55 -17.93 -11.76
C GLY A 117 -8.67 -18.96 -11.89
N THR A 118 -9.61 -18.96 -10.94
CA THR A 118 -10.76 -19.89 -10.91
C THR A 118 -12.09 -19.18 -11.16
N SER A 119 -12.31 -17.99 -10.61
CA SER A 119 -13.55 -17.22 -10.78
C SER A 119 -13.32 -15.71 -10.58
N GLY A 120 -14.34 -14.87 -10.83
CA GLY A 120 -14.20 -13.40 -10.90
C GLY A 120 -13.24 -12.77 -9.89
N LEU A 121 -13.51 -12.90 -8.59
CA LEU A 121 -12.63 -12.35 -7.53
C LEU A 121 -11.40 -13.24 -7.26
N LYS A 122 -11.53 -14.55 -7.51
CA LYS A 122 -10.50 -15.58 -7.36
C LYS A 122 -9.64 -15.70 -8.60
N ASN A 123 -8.95 -14.60 -8.92
CA ASN A 123 -8.06 -14.50 -10.07
C ASN A 123 -6.59 -14.67 -9.70
N ALA A 124 -6.28 -15.41 -8.62
CA ALA A 124 -4.94 -15.80 -8.16
C ALA A 124 -3.98 -14.69 -7.72
N VAL A 125 -3.91 -13.54 -8.42
CA VAL A 125 -2.88 -12.52 -8.21
C VAL A 125 -3.40 -11.08 -8.29
N HIS A 126 -2.79 -10.20 -7.50
CA HIS A 126 -2.97 -8.75 -7.53
C HIS A 126 -1.66 -8.05 -7.90
N GLY A 127 -1.80 -6.92 -8.57
CA GLY A 127 -0.70 -5.99 -8.88
C GLY A 127 -1.22 -4.56 -8.77
N SER A 128 -0.36 -3.65 -8.35
CA SER A 128 -0.70 -2.22 -8.29
C SER A 128 -1.02 -1.67 -9.68
N GLU A 129 -1.99 -0.77 -9.79
CA GLU A 129 -2.42 -0.24 -11.10
C GLU A 129 -1.60 0.98 -11.56
N SER A 130 -1.01 1.71 -10.61
CA SER A 130 -0.26 2.95 -10.83
C SER A 130 0.87 3.12 -9.79
N PHE A 131 1.80 4.05 -10.04
CA PHE A 131 2.89 4.36 -9.10
C PHE A 131 2.37 4.74 -7.71
N ASN A 132 1.37 5.62 -7.64
CA ASN A 132 0.79 6.07 -6.38
C ASN A 132 0.14 4.90 -5.60
N GLU A 133 -0.51 3.98 -6.31
CA GLU A 133 -1.06 2.77 -5.70
C GLU A 133 0.06 1.84 -5.23
N ALA A 134 1.12 1.65 -6.01
CA ALA A 134 2.26 0.84 -5.61
C ALA A 134 2.90 1.38 -4.32
N VAL A 135 3.13 2.70 -4.23
CA VAL A 135 3.67 3.33 -3.03
C VAL A 135 2.77 3.10 -1.81
N ARG A 136 1.46 3.41 -1.94
CA ARG A 136 0.48 3.21 -0.85
C ARG A 136 0.43 1.76 -0.40
N GLU A 137 0.30 0.84 -1.35
CA GLU A 137 0.10 -0.58 -1.07
C GLU A 137 1.38 -1.23 -0.50
N ILE A 138 2.56 -0.88 -1.02
CA ILE A 138 3.84 -1.33 -0.45
C ILE A 138 3.98 -0.80 0.96
N LYS A 139 3.66 0.48 1.23
CA LYS A 139 3.72 1.04 2.59
C LYS A 139 2.75 0.35 3.55
N PHE A 140 1.54 0.02 3.09
CA PHE A 140 0.56 -0.73 3.87
C PHE A 140 1.08 -2.13 4.24
N MET A 141 1.69 -2.84 3.29
CA MET A 141 2.18 -4.20 3.48
C MET A 141 3.56 -4.25 4.14
N PHE A 142 4.37 -3.21 3.99
CA PHE A 142 5.73 -3.12 4.52
C PHE A 142 5.94 -1.72 5.11
N PRO A 143 5.42 -1.44 6.33
CA PRO A 143 5.45 -0.10 6.92
C PRO A 143 6.85 0.50 7.08
N ASN A 144 7.86 -0.36 7.23
CA ASN A 144 9.26 0.04 7.40
C ASN A 144 10.00 0.23 6.07
N SER A 145 9.33 0.11 4.93
CA SER A 145 9.97 0.27 3.63
C SER A 145 10.20 1.73 3.28
N VAL A 146 11.45 2.03 2.91
CA VAL A 146 11.86 3.32 2.36
C VAL A 146 11.61 3.28 0.86
N MET A 147 10.72 4.14 0.37
CA MET A 147 10.38 4.25 -1.05
C MET A 147 11.08 5.47 -1.65
N GLU A 148 11.69 5.27 -2.82
CA GLU A 148 12.30 6.33 -3.61
C GLU A 148 11.40 6.69 -4.81
N PRO A 149 11.49 7.93 -5.35
CA PRO A 149 12.31 9.03 -4.85
C PRO A 149 11.79 9.56 -3.50
N PHE A 150 12.69 10.07 -2.67
CA PHE A 150 12.28 10.86 -1.52
C PHE A 150 11.43 12.04 -2.00
N PRO A 151 10.35 12.40 -1.30
CA PRO A 151 9.57 13.60 -1.61
C PRO A 151 10.50 14.81 -1.75
N SER A 152 10.24 15.64 -2.77
CA SER A 152 10.98 16.88 -2.97
C SER A 152 10.80 17.83 -1.77
N GLU A 153 11.64 18.86 -1.67
CA GLU A 153 11.47 19.87 -0.61
C GLU A 153 10.08 20.50 -0.65
N GLU A 154 9.54 20.76 -1.85
CA GLU A 154 8.19 21.32 -2.01
C GLU A 154 7.11 20.35 -1.52
N ALA A 155 7.22 19.06 -1.87
CA ALA A 155 6.27 18.04 -1.41
C ALA A 155 6.33 17.84 0.12
N ASN A 156 7.53 17.95 0.70
CA ASN A 156 7.72 17.92 2.14
C ASN A 156 7.09 19.13 2.83
N GLU A 157 7.30 20.33 2.28
CA GLU A 157 6.69 21.56 2.80
C GLU A 157 5.16 21.51 2.72
N GLU A 158 4.60 21.05 1.59
CA GLU A 158 3.15 20.89 1.44
C GLU A 158 2.58 19.92 2.49
N TYR A 159 3.21 18.76 2.66
CA TYR A 159 2.79 17.78 3.68
C TYR A 159 2.86 18.37 5.10
N LEU A 160 3.97 19.03 5.44
CA LEU A 160 4.14 19.68 6.73
C LEU A 160 3.07 20.76 6.96
N ASN A 161 2.82 21.61 5.96
CA ASN A 161 1.82 22.68 6.05
C ASN A 161 0.39 22.13 6.18
N LYS A 162 0.08 21.03 5.50
CA LYS A 162 -1.27 20.48 5.44
C LYS A 162 -1.63 19.59 6.63
N TYR A 163 -0.69 18.77 7.11
CA TYR A 163 -1.00 17.72 8.08
C TYR A 163 -0.30 17.89 9.43
N VAL A 164 0.86 18.56 9.49
CA VAL A 164 1.69 18.61 10.70
C VAL A 164 1.56 19.96 11.41
N LYS A 165 1.84 21.06 10.71
CA LYS A 165 1.85 22.41 11.27
C LYS A 165 0.52 22.85 11.89
N PRO A 166 -0.67 22.54 11.31
CA PRO A 166 -1.94 22.99 11.87
C PRO A 166 -2.21 22.50 13.30
N THR A 167 -1.66 21.34 13.66
CA THR A 167 -1.86 20.73 14.99
C THR A 167 -0.63 20.92 15.88
N LEU A 168 0.57 20.72 15.33
CA LEU A 168 1.81 20.75 16.10
C LEU A 168 2.20 22.17 16.55
N LEU A 169 2.00 23.19 15.70
CA LEU A 169 2.38 24.56 16.07
C LEU A 169 1.56 25.12 17.25
N PRO A 170 0.22 24.96 17.29
CA PRO A 170 -0.54 25.33 18.47
C PRO A 170 -0.11 24.56 19.72
N GLY A 171 0.12 23.25 19.61
CA GLY A 171 0.56 22.43 20.75
C GLY A 171 1.91 22.88 21.33
N LEU A 172 2.88 23.18 20.46
CA LEU A 172 4.17 23.74 20.87
C LEU A 172 4.03 25.14 21.49
N THR A 173 3.11 25.95 20.95
CA THR A 173 2.83 27.29 21.49
C THR A 173 2.26 27.21 22.91
N GLU A 174 1.32 26.30 23.16
CA GLU A 174 0.74 26.08 24.49
C GLU A 174 1.76 25.45 25.45
N LEU A 175 2.59 24.51 24.98
CA LEU A 175 3.66 23.93 25.77
C LEU A 175 4.63 25.00 26.32
N CYS A 176 4.98 25.99 25.48
CA CYS A 176 5.83 27.11 25.88
C CYS A 176 5.19 28.03 26.93
N LYS A 177 3.85 28.10 26.98
CA LYS A 177 3.11 28.88 27.98
C LYS A 177 3.03 28.13 29.31
N GLU A 178 2.63 26.86 29.27
CA GLU A 178 2.39 26.04 30.46
C GLU A 178 3.67 25.59 31.18
N LYS A 179 4.76 25.38 30.41
CA LYS A 179 6.07 24.92 30.93
C LYS A 179 5.97 23.76 31.94
N PRO A 180 5.31 22.65 31.56
CA PRO A 180 5.10 21.52 32.45
C PRO A 180 6.43 20.83 32.79
N LEU A 181 6.48 20.14 33.93
CA LEU A 181 7.64 19.36 34.39
C LEU A 181 8.09 18.30 33.37
N ASN A 182 7.16 17.73 32.61
CA ASN A 182 7.42 16.72 31.57
C ASN A 182 6.89 17.19 30.19
N PRO A 183 7.63 18.05 29.47
CA PRO A 183 7.18 18.65 28.22
C PRO A 183 6.74 17.66 27.13
N CYS A 184 7.47 16.56 26.96
CA CYS A 184 7.17 15.56 25.92
C CYS A 184 5.86 14.81 26.19
N ILE A 185 5.64 14.40 27.45
CA ILE A 185 4.42 13.68 27.84
C ILE A 185 3.21 14.61 27.69
N TRP A 186 3.35 15.84 28.22
CA TRP A 186 2.30 16.84 28.13
C TRP A 186 1.93 17.15 26.68
N LEU A 187 2.91 17.32 25.79
CA LEU A 187 2.66 17.58 24.37
C LEU A 187 2.00 16.39 23.69
N ALA A 188 2.40 15.15 24.01
CA ALA A 188 1.77 13.96 23.46
C ALA A 188 0.28 13.87 23.85
N GLU A 189 -0.03 14.08 25.13
CA GLU A 189 -1.42 14.13 25.63
C GLU A 189 -2.21 15.27 24.98
N TRP A 190 -1.60 16.45 24.85
CA TRP A 190 -2.22 17.60 24.20
C TRP A 190 -2.55 17.29 22.73
N LEU A 191 -1.63 16.67 21.98
CA LEU A 191 -1.84 16.29 20.59
C LEU A 191 -2.95 15.26 20.45
N LEU A 192 -2.99 14.24 21.32
CA LEU A 192 -4.06 13.23 21.32
C LEU A 192 -5.44 13.85 21.56
N LYS A 193 -5.52 14.84 22.46
CA LYS A 193 -6.76 15.57 22.76
C LYS A 193 -7.21 16.52 21.65
N ASN A 194 -6.28 17.00 20.82
CA ASN A 194 -6.52 18.00 19.78
C ASN A 194 -6.28 17.46 18.36
N ASP A 195 -6.28 16.14 18.18
CA ASP A 195 -6.11 15.52 16.86
C ASP A 195 -7.34 15.83 15.98
N PRO A 196 -7.19 16.55 14.86
CA PRO A 196 -8.30 16.87 13.97
C PRO A 196 -8.89 15.64 13.25
N ASN A 197 -8.18 14.51 13.24
CA ASN A 197 -8.63 13.28 12.59
C ASN A 197 -9.40 12.34 13.53
N ASN A 198 -9.43 12.65 14.84
CA ASN A 198 -10.11 11.83 15.83
C ASN A 198 -11.41 12.52 16.27
N PRO A 199 -12.58 11.84 16.20
CA PRO A 199 -13.82 12.43 16.67
C PRO A 199 -13.77 12.69 18.18
N LYS A 200 -14.16 13.88 18.61
CA LYS A 200 -14.28 14.22 20.03
C LYS A 200 -15.47 13.44 20.61
N ILE A 201 -15.18 12.40 21.37
CA ILE A 201 -16.20 11.71 22.17
C ILE A 201 -16.58 12.68 23.30
N CYS A 202 -17.74 13.32 23.18
CA CYS A 202 -18.35 13.99 24.31
C CYS A 202 -18.80 12.89 25.28
N GLU A 203 -18.13 12.77 26.42
CA GLU A 203 -18.73 12.06 27.55
C GLU A 203 -19.95 12.89 27.98
N GLU A 204 -21.14 12.42 27.62
CA GLU A 204 -22.37 12.90 28.25
C GLU A 204 -22.29 12.53 29.73
N SER A 205 -21.98 13.52 30.56
CA SER A 205 -22.08 13.42 32.02
C SER A 205 -23.52 13.05 32.39
N SER A 206 -23.71 11.78 32.77
CA SER A 206 -24.87 11.29 33.52
C SER A 206 -24.77 11.66 34.98
#